data_AF-A0AAV6LB77-F1
#
_entry.id   AF-A0AAV6LB77-F1
#
_cell.length_a   1.000
_cell.length_b   1.000
_cell.length_c   1.000
_cell.angle_alpha   90.00
_cell.angle_beta   90.00
_cell.angle_gamma   90.00
#
_symmetry.space_group_name_H-M   'P 1'
#
loop_
_entity.id
_entity.type
_entity.pdbx_description
1 polymer ?
#
loop_
_entity_poly.entity_id
_entity_poly.type
_entity_poly.pdbx_seq_one_letter_code
_entity_poly.pdbx_strand_id
1 'polypeptide(L)'
;MYVQCAGIAADLHKAKHPIVLCTDDTGVFSTSLSREYALAASTFGLGRSNMFQLAQNAIDFVFADDAVKTELREIFYSAETKLDF
;
A
#
# COMPACT_ATOMS: atom_id res chain seq x y z
N MET A 1 11.24 3.52 -18.17
CA MET A 1 11.52 2.69 -16.98
C MET A 1 10.29 2.49 -16.06
N TYR A 2 9.07 2.85 -16.49
CA TYR A 2 7.89 2.90 -15.61
C TYR A 2 6.95 1.67 -15.70
N VAL A 3 7.22 0.71 -16.59
CA VAL A 3 6.25 -0.34 -16.93
C VAL A 3 6.68 -1.74 -16.48
N GLN A 4 7.97 -1.94 -16.14
CA GLN A 4 8.48 -3.28 -15.82
C GLN A 4 8.23 -3.72 -14.37
N CYS A 5 8.20 -2.79 -13.40
CA CYS A 5 7.98 -3.13 -11.98
C CYS A 5 6.50 -3.33 -11.61
N ALA A 6 5.57 -2.82 -12.43
CA ALA A 6 4.14 -2.92 -12.19
C ALA A 6 3.65 -4.38 -12.25
N GLY A 7 3.97 -5.13 -13.31
CA GLY A 7 3.52 -6.52 -13.45
C GLY A 7 3.92 -7.41 -12.26
N ILE A 8 5.12 -7.21 -11.74
CA ILE A 8 5.63 -7.94 -10.57
C ILE A 8 4.76 -7.66 -9.33
N ALA A 9 4.37 -6.41 -9.07
CA ALA A 9 3.58 -6.06 -7.90
C ALA A 9 2.21 -6.78 -7.86
N ALA A 10 1.57 -6.96 -9.02
CA ALA A 10 0.28 -7.65 -9.11
C ALA A 10 0.40 -9.16 -8.88
N ASP A 11 1.42 -9.78 -9.47
CA ASP A 11 1.66 -11.20 -9.33
C ASP A 11 2.07 -11.54 -7.90
N LEU A 12 2.90 -10.70 -7.26
CA LEU A 12 3.24 -10.80 -5.85
C LEU A 12 2.02 -10.65 -4.95
N HIS A 13 1.15 -9.66 -5.23
CA HIS A 13 -0.10 -9.49 -4.49
C HIS A 13 -1.01 -10.74 -4.60
N LYS A 14 -1.19 -11.27 -5.82
CA LYS A 14 -1.99 -12.48 -6.06
C LYS A 14 -1.39 -13.72 -5.37
N ALA A 15 -0.06 -13.81 -5.34
CA ALA A 15 0.67 -14.87 -4.64
C ALA A 15 0.66 -14.71 -3.10
N LYS A 16 -0.01 -13.67 -2.56
CA LYS A 16 0.02 -13.31 -1.14
C LYS A 16 1.44 -13.09 -0.61
N HIS A 17 2.34 -12.65 -1.49
CA HIS A 17 3.67 -12.23 -1.08
C HIS A 17 3.58 -10.88 -0.38
N PRO A 18 4.31 -10.67 0.74
CA PRO A 18 4.31 -9.39 1.43
C PRO A 18 4.84 -8.29 0.51
N ILE A 19 4.03 -7.27 0.28
CA ILE A 19 4.39 -6.10 -0.53
C ILE A 19 4.00 -4.81 0.17
N VAL A 20 4.82 -3.79 0.00
CA VAL A 20 4.57 -2.42 0.46
C VAL A 20 4.84 -1.49 -0.71
N LEU A 21 3.87 -0.63 -1.03
CA LEU A 21 4.03 0.39 -2.06
C LEU A 21 4.85 1.56 -1.51
N CYS A 22 5.90 1.93 -2.22
CA CYS A 22 6.81 3.03 -1.89
C CYS A 22 7.03 3.89 -3.13
N THR A 23 7.50 5.11 -2.93
CA THR A 23 7.81 6.05 -4.03
C THR A 23 9.19 5.84 -4.64
N ASP A 24 10.06 5.08 -3.97
CA ASP A 24 11.51 5.02 -4.20
C ASP A 24 12.17 6.40 -4.03
N ASP A 25 12.03 7.27 -5.03
CA ASP A 25 12.61 8.62 -5.04
C ASP A 25 11.63 9.65 -5.63
N THR A 26 10.89 10.36 -4.78
CA THR A 26 9.84 11.29 -5.22
C THR A 26 10.39 12.46 -6.06
N GLY A 27 11.60 12.93 -5.75
CA GLY A 27 12.25 14.03 -6.47
C GLY A 27 12.71 13.65 -7.87
N VAL A 28 13.22 12.42 -8.04
CA VAL A 28 13.69 11.91 -9.35
C VAL A 28 12.50 11.56 -10.23
N PHE A 29 11.48 10.92 -9.65
CA PHE A 29 10.35 10.39 -10.40
C PHE A 29 9.17 11.35 -10.51
N SER A 30 9.24 12.51 -9.86
CA SER A 30 8.16 13.52 -9.80
C SER A 30 6.82 12.88 -9.45
N THR A 31 6.82 12.01 -8.44
CA THR A 31 5.66 11.24 -8.01
C THR A 31 5.33 11.49 -6.53
N SER A 32 4.18 10.96 -6.08
CA SER A 32 3.77 10.96 -4.68
C SER A 32 3.24 9.58 -4.30
N LEU A 33 3.24 9.26 -3.01
CA LEU A 33 2.74 7.96 -2.55
C LEU A 33 1.28 7.74 -2.97
N SER A 34 0.44 8.77 -2.89
CA SER A 34 -0.95 8.70 -3.36
C SER A 34 -1.04 8.38 -4.86
N ARG A 35 -0.11 8.89 -5.67
CA ARG A 35 -0.05 8.61 -7.12
C ARG A 35 0.36 7.16 -7.39
N GLU A 36 1.30 6.61 -6.64
CA GLU A 36 1.68 5.19 -6.73
C GLU A 36 0.52 4.26 -6.35
N TYR A 37 -0.23 4.60 -5.29
CA TYR A 37 -1.45 3.87 -4.92
C TYR A 37 -2.52 3.94 -6.02
N ALA A 38 -2.76 5.11 -6.61
CA ALA A 38 -3.71 5.27 -7.72
C ALA A 38 -3.27 4.50 -8.97
N LEU A 39 -1.96 4.48 -9.26
CA LEU A 39 -1.40 3.73 -10.37
C LEU A 39 -1.56 2.22 -10.15
N ALA A 40 -1.24 1.70 -8.96
CA ALA A 40 -1.44 0.29 -8.64
C ALA A 40 -2.92 -0.12 -8.74
N ALA A 41 -3.83 0.70 -8.19
CA ALA A 41 -5.26 0.44 -8.25
C ALA A 41 -5.79 0.34 -9.70
N SER A 42 -5.44 1.33 -10.52
CA SER A 42 -5.88 1.40 -11.93
C SER A 42 -5.22 0.35 -12.83
N THR A 43 -3.94 0.04 -12.61
CA THR A 43 -3.20 -0.92 -13.44
C THR A 43 -3.66 -2.36 -13.20
N PHE A 44 -4.02 -2.72 -11.96
CA PHE A 44 -4.37 -4.10 -11.60
C PHE A 44 -5.86 -4.30 -11.29
N GLY A 45 -6.68 -3.26 -11.44
CA GLY A 45 -8.10 -3.33 -11.13
C GLY A 45 -8.38 -3.61 -9.65
N LEU A 46 -7.53 -3.13 -8.75
CA LEU A 46 -7.72 -3.32 -7.31
C LEU A 46 -8.78 -2.33 -6.79
N GLY A 47 -9.82 -2.88 -6.16
CA GLY A 47 -10.85 -2.10 -5.49
C GLY A 47 -10.33 -1.41 -4.22
N ARG A 48 -11.15 -0.50 -3.67
CA ARG A 48 -10.78 0.30 -2.51
C ARG A 48 -10.42 -0.55 -1.28
N SER A 49 -11.19 -1.61 -1.00
CA SER A 49 -10.92 -2.54 0.11
C SER A 49 -9.56 -3.24 -0.04
N ASN A 50 -9.22 -3.73 -1.24
CA ASN A 50 -7.91 -4.33 -1.50
C ASN A 50 -6.76 -3.34 -1.31
N MET A 51 -6.92 -2.09 -1.79
CA MET A 51 -5.92 -1.04 -1.60
C MET A 51 -5.75 -0.66 -0.13
N PHE A 52 -6.85 -0.64 0.63
CA PHE A 52 -6.83 -0.37 2.06
C PHE A 52 -6.11 -1.46 2.84
N GLN A 53 -6.44 -2.73 2.59
CA GLN A 53 -5.74 -3.87 3.18
C GLN A 53 -4.25 -3.90 2.84
N LEU A 54 -3.89 -3.58 1.59
CA LEU A 54 -2.49 -3.49 1.18
C LEU A 54 -1.73 -2.45 2.02
N ALA A 55 -2.33 -1.26 2.23
CA ALA A 55 -1.74 -0.24 3.09
C ALA A 55 -1.63 -0.68 4.55
N GLN A 56 -2.67 -1.33 5.08
CA GLN A 56 -2.71 -1.79 6.46
C GLN A 56 -1.64 -2.87 6.74
N ASN A 57 -1.43 -3.80 5.81
CA ASN A 57 -0.44 -4.87 5.94
C ASN A 57 1.00 -4.34 6.08
N ALA A 58 1.28 -3.13 5.59
CA ALA A 58 2.60 -2.51 5.73
C ALA A 58 3.03 -2.33 7.20
N ILE A 59 2.08 -2.25 8.14
CA ILE A 59 2.34 -2.11 9.58
C ILE A 59 3.15 -3.30 10.12
N ASP A 60 2.96 -4.51 9.60
CA ASP A 60 3.68 -5.67 10.10
C ASP A 60 5.16 -5.65 9.72
N PHE A 61 5.51 -4.94 8.65
CA PHE A 61 6.86 -4.85 8.09
C PHE A 61 7.64 -3.61 8.53
N VAL A 62 7.01 -2.68 9.25
CA VAL A 62 7.69 -1.48 9.77
C VAL A 62 8.67 -1.86 10.89
N PHE A 63 9.84 -1.24 10.89
CA PHE A 63 10.83 -1.36 11.97
C PHE A 63 10.52 -0.42 13.13
N ALA A 64 9.31 -0.57 13.68
CA ALA A 64 8.87 0.12 14.89
C ALA A 64 8.56 -0.89 16.00
N ASP A 65 8.47 -0.42 17.24
CA ASP A 65 8.05 -1.24 18.37
C ASP A 65 6.55 -1.58 18.32
N ASP A 66 6.13 -2.46 19.22
CA ASP A 66 4.76 -2.94 19.28
C ASP A 66 3.76 -1.86 19.68
N ALA A 67 4.19 -0.83 20.42
CA ALA A 67 3.33 0.28 20.81
C ALA A 67 2.96 1.10 19.57
N VAL A 68 3.95 1.46 18.74
CA VAL A 68 3.72 2.16 17.47
C VAL A 68 2.89 1.32 16.51
N LYS A 69 3.17 0.01 16.38
CA LYS A 69 2.35 -0.87 15.54
C LYS A 69 0.89 -0.94 16.00
N THR A 70 0.66 -0.92 17.31
CA THR A 70 -0.69 -0.91 17.88
C THR A 70 -1.42 0.39 17.54
N GLU A 71 -0.78 1.54 17.75
CA GLU A 71 -1.33 2.86 17.39
C GLU A 71 -1.68 2.94 15.90
N LEU A 72 -0.79 2.48 15.02
CA LEU A 72 -1.06 2.44 13.58
C LEU A 72 -2.28 1.56 13.26
N ARG A 73 -2.42 0.39 13.88
CA ARG A 73 -3.60 -0.47 13.67
C ARG A 73 -4.89 0.20 14.11
N GLU A 74 -4.88 0.95 15.22
CA GLU A 74 -6.03 1.73 15.68
C GLU A 74 -6.40 2.86 14.71
N ILE A 75 -5.41 3.56 14.15
CA ILE A 75 -5.62 4.59 13.11
C ILE A 75 -6.31 3.97 11.89
N PHE A 76 -5.82 2.82 11.42
CA PHE A 76 -6.44 2.11 10.29
C PHE A 76 -7.86 1.64 10.64
N TYR A 77 -8.09 1.04 11.81
CA TYR A 77 -9.43 0.64 12.25
C TYR A 77 -10.42 1.83 12.30
N SER A 78 -9.96 2.97 12.83
CA SER A 78 -10.75 4.21 12.83
C SER A 78 -11.05 4.73 11.42
N ALA A 79 -10.13 4.54 10.46
CA ALA A 79 -10.34 4.94 9.08
C ALA A 79 -11.30 3.99 8.35
N GLU A 80 -11.18 2.68 8.55
CA GLU A 80 -12.05 1.66 7.96
C GLU A 80 -13.52 1.90 8.32
N THR A 81 -13.79 2.14 9.61
CA THR A 81 -15.14 2.45 10.12
C THR A 81 -15.73 3.76 9.58
N LYS A 82 -14.90 4.71 9.15
CA LYS A 82 -15.36 6.01 8.57
C LYS A 82 -15.55 5.95 7.06
N LEU A 83 -14.85 5.04 6.39
CA LEU A 83 -14.81 4.95 4.94
C LEU A 83 -15.86 3.98 4.38
N ASP A 84 -16.63 3.30 5.25
CA ASP A 84 -17.66 2.30 4.92
C ASP A 84 -17.18 1.33 3.83
N PHE A 85 -16.02 0.71 4.05
CA PHE A 85 -15.53 -0.37 3.17
C PHE A 85 -16.40 -1.62 3.23
#